data_AF-A0A6G9W8T1-F1
#
_entry.id   AF-A0A6G9W8T1-F1
#
_cell.length_a   1.000
_cell.length_b   1.000
_cell.length_c   1.000
_cell.angle_alpha   90.00
_cell.angle_beta   90.00
_cell.angle_gamma   90.00
#
_symmetry.space_group_name_H-M   'P 1'
#
loop_
_entity.id
_entity.type
_entity.pdbx_description
1 polymer ?
#
loop_
_entity_poly.entity_id
_entity_poly.type
_entity_poly.pdbx_seq_one_letter_code
_entity_poly.pdbx_strand_id
1 'polypeptide(L)'
;MADFSNDTGRNGDSARPQGPASLASEALRLSGDLVRKEIALAKAEVGQNLQRAGVGVGFIAAAAVIAIVTINVLVAALVAALAETDLGPIWSAVIVGVVLAVLAYILLRKGMSDLKPEALMPSRTVQNVQRDAQTIKGAYNDK
;
A
#
# COMPACT_ATOMS: atom_id res chain seq x y z
N MET A 1 -53.74 72.63 20.55
CA MET A 1 -54.42 71.54 19.84
C MET A 1 -53.35 70.83 19.01
N ALA A 2 -53.27 69.50 19.12
CA ALA A 2 -52.29 68.56 18.55
C ALA A 2 -51.81 68.91 17.11
N ASP A 3 -50.62 68.53 16.65
CA ASP A 3 -50.27 67.12 16.48
C ASP A 3 -48.77 66.90 16.19
N PHE A 4 -48.30 65.77 16.68
CA PHE A 4 -46.95 65.25 16.69
C PHE A 4 -46.81 64.35 15.45
N SER A 5 -46.26 64.86 14.35
CA SER A 5 -45.93 63.99 13.19
C SER A 5 -44.48 63.55 13.24
N ASN A 6 -44.33 62.41 13.90
CA ASN A 6 -43.31 61.39 13.77
C ASN A 6 -42.89 61.15 12.30
N ASP A 7 -41.57 61.19 12.02
CA ASP A 7 -40.91 60.05 11.37
C ASP A 7 -39.39 60.10 11.55
N THR A 8 -38.93 59.62 12.71
CA THR A 8 -37.56 59.15 12.83
C THR A 8 -37.47 57.76 12.22
N GLY A 9 -37.12 57.71 10.92
CA GLY A 9 -36.64 56.51 10.24
C GLY A 9 -35.29 56.08 10.81
N ARG A 10 -35.28 55.64 12.07
CA ARG A 10 -34.17 54.98 12.71
C ARG A 10 -34.12 53.57 12.13
N ASN A 11 -33.37 53.40 11.04
CA ASN A 11 -32.98 52.11 10.51
C ASN A 11 -32.20 51.36 11.59
N GLY A 12 -32.93 50.63 12.43
CA GLY A 12 -32.40 49.57 13.24
C GLY A 12 -32.05 48.42 12.32
N ASP A 13 -30.90 48.51 11.66
CA ASP A 13 -30.25 47.35 11.08
C ASP A 13 -29.95 46.39 12.24
N SER A 14 -30.86 45.44 12.37
CA SER A 14 -30.89 44.39 13.35
C SER A 14 -29.55 43.65 13.41
N ALA A 15 -28.77 43.94 14.45
CA ALA A 15 -27.78 43.03 14.98
C ALA A 15 -28.51 41.72 15.35
N ARG A 16 -28.51 40.75 14.43
CA ARG A 16 -29.01 39.40 14.71
C ARG A 16 -28.14 38.82 15.84
N PRO A 17 -28.73 38.44 16.99
CA PRO A 17 -27.97 37.79 18.04
C PRO A 17 -27.48 36.45 17.50
N GLN A 18 -26.17 36.24 17.54
CA GLN A 18 -25.55 34.94 17.28
C GLN A 18 -25.98 34.00 18.42
N GLY A 19 -27.10 33.31 18.25
CA GLY A 19 -27.63 32.38 19.24
C GLY A 19 -26.77 31.11 19.32
N PRO A 20 -26.77 30.39 20.46
CA PRO A 20 -25.98 29.16 20.64
C PRO A 20 -26.20 28.09 19.54
N ALA A 21 -27.36 28.11 18.87
CA ALA A 21 -27.65 27.28 17.71
C ALA A 21 -26.75 27.59 16.49
N SER A 22 -26.38 28.85 16.26
CA SER A 22 -25.50 29.23 15.15
C SER A 22 -24.06 28.74 15.39
N LEU A 23 -23.57 28.81 16.63
CA LEU A 23 -22.23 28.31 17.00
C LEU A 23 -22.13 26.78 16.84
N ALA A 24 -23.17 26.04 17.24
CA ALA A 24 -23.24 24.59 17.03
C ALA A 24 -23.23 24.23 15.53
N SER A 25 -23.95 25.00 14.72
CA SER A 25 -23.97 24.81 13.26
C SER A 25 -22.62 25.13 12.61
N GLU A 26 -21.90 26.16 13.10
CA GLU A 26 -20.56 26.54 12.64
C GLU A 26 -19.53 25.44 12.97
N ALA A 27 -19.57 24.91 14.20
CA ALA A 27 -18.68 23.84 14.65
C ALA A 27 -18.90 22.52 13.88
N LEU A 28 -20.14 22.16 13.57
CA LEU A 28 -20.45 20.99 12.74
C LEU A 28 -19.97 21.17 11.29
N ARG A 29 -20.09 22.37 10.73
CA ARG A 29 -19.57 22.68 9.39
C ARG A 29 -18.04 22.60 9.37
N LEU A 30 -17.36 23.20 10.35
CA LEU A 30 -15.90 23.15 10.45
C LEU A 30 -15.39 21.71 10.66
N SER A 31 -16.09 20.91 11.47
CA SER A 31 -15.77 19.49 11.67
C SER A 31 -15.91 18.70 10.36
N GLY A 32 -16.98 18.95 9.59
CA GLY A 32 -17.17 18.34 8.26
C GLY A 32 -16.09 18.74 7.25
N ASP A 33 -15.66 20.01 7.26
CA ASP A 33 -14.60 20.50 6.38
C ASP A 33 -13.23 19.92 6.74
N LEU A 34 -12.95 19.70 8.03
CA LEU A 34 -11.72 19.08 8.50
C LEU A 34 -11.63 17.61 8.08
N VAL A 35 -12.72 16.85 8.26
CA VAL A 35 -12.82 15.45 7.81
C VAL A 35 -12.63 15.34 6.29
N ARG A 36 -13.25 16.24 5.52
CA ARG A 36 -13.06 16.27 4.05
C ARG A 36 -11.61 16.57 3.67
N LYS A 37 -10.94 17.47 4.40
CA LYS A 37 -9.51 17.76 4.20
C LYS A 37 -8.62 16.57 4.54
N GLU A 38 -8.85 15.89 5.65
CA GLU A 38 -8.09 14.70 6.03
C GLU A 38 -8.27 13.58 5.00
N ILE A 39 -9.48 13.36 4.50
CA ILE A 39 -9.73 12.41 3.41
C ILE A 39 -8.99 12.82 2.13
N ALA A 40 -9.02 14.10 1.77
CA ALA A 40 -8.32 14.61 0.59
C ALA A 40 -6.80 14.45 0.73
N LEU A 41 -6.26 14.70 1.91
CA LEU A 41 -4.84 14.54 2.22
C LEU A 41 -4.43 13.06 2.21
N ALA A 42 -5.19 12.20 2.88
CA ALA A 42 -4.97 10.75 2.88
C ALA A 42 -5.02 10.19 1.45
N LYS A 43 -5.96 10.66 0.62
CA LYS A 43 -6.05 10.28 -0.79
C LYS A 43 -4.82 10.75 -1.58
N ALA A 44 -4.32 11.96 -1.32
CA ALA A 44 -3.11 12.47 -1.96
C ALA A 44 -1.86 11.68 -1.55
N GLU A 45 -1.73 11.33 -0.27
CA GLU A 45 -0.62 10.54 0.26
C GLU A 45 -0.65 9.10 -0.28
N VAL A 46 -1.81 8.45 -0.26
CA VAL A 46 -2.01 7.13 -0.88
C VAL A 46 -1.65 7.18 -2.37
N GLY A 47 -2.07 8.23 -3.08
CA GLY A 47 -1.73 8.44 -4.49
C GLY A 47 -0.21 8.55 -4.72
N GLN A 48 0.49 9.36 -3.92
CA GLN A 48 1.95 9.48 -4.01
C GLN A 48 2.66 8.17 -3.66
N ASN A 49 2.21 7.47 -2.61
CA ASN A 49 2.77 6.18 -2.21
C ASN A 49 2.57 5.13 -3.31
N LEU A 50 1.39 5.11 -3.93
CA LEU A 50 1.08 4.20 -5.03
C LEU A 50 1.90 4.52 -6.29
N GLN A 51 2.11 5.79 -6.61
CA GLN A 51 2.97 6.20 -7.72
C GLN A 51 4.42 5.79 -7.48
N ARG A 52 4.96 6.02 -6.29
CA ARG A 52 6.33 5.60 -5.92
C ARG A 52 6.48 4.08 -5.96
N ALA A 53 5.50 3.36 -5.42
CA ALA A 53 5.46 1.91 -5.49
C ALA A 53 5.39 1.42 -6.95
N GLY A 54 4.56 2.05 -7.79
CA GLY A 54 4.43 1.73 -9.21
C GLY A 54 5.73 1.93 -9.99
N VAL A 55 6.45 3.03 -9.75
CA VAL A 55 7.78 3.27 -10.35
C VAL A 55 8.77 2.21 -9.88
N GLY A 56 8.78 1.86 -8.58
CA GLY A 56 9.63 0.81 -8.04
C GLY A 56 9.36 -0.56 -8.69
N VAL A 57 8.09 -0.94 -8.79
CA VAL A 57 7.66 -2.17 -9.49
C VAL A 57 8.07 -2.15 -10.96
N GLY A 58 7.93 -0.99 -11.63
CA GLY A 58 8.37 -0.81 -13.02
C GLY A 58 9.87 -1.06 -13.21
N PHE A 59 10.71 -0.51 -12.33
CA PHE A 59 12.15 -0.77 -12.36
C PHE A 59 12.50 -2.23 -12.06
N ILE A 60 11.83 -2.86 -11.10
CA ILE A 60 12.03 -4.30 -10.80
C ILE A 60 11.68 -5.16 -12.01
N ALA A 61 10.56 -4.87 -12.68
CA ALA A 61 10.15 -5.58 -13.89
C ALA A 61 11.15 -5.39 -15.03
N ALA A 62 11.61 -4.17 -15.28
CA ALA A 62 12.62 -3.87 -16.29
C ALA A 62 13.95 -4.59 -15.99
N ALA A 63 14.40 -4.55 -14.73
CA ALA A 63 15.61 -5.24 -14.29
C ALA A 63 15.48 -6.76 -14.45
N ALA A 64 14.30 -7.35 -14.17
CA ALA A 64 14.05 -8.78 -14.37
C ALA A 64 14.17 -9.17 -15.85
N VAL A 65 13.61 -8.37 -16.76
CA VAL A 65 13.73 -8.62 -18.22
C VAL A 65 15.20 -8.57 -18.67
N ILE A 66 15.94 -7.53 -18.23
CA ILE A 66 17.36 -7.40 -18.55
C ILE A 66 18.15 -8.59 -17.97
N ALA A 67 17.90 -8.96 -16.71
CA ALA A 67 18.57 -10.08 -16.06
C ALA A 67 18.36 -11.41 -16.82
N ILE A 68 17.16 -11.67 -17.33
CA ILE A 68 16.87 -12.84 -18.16
C ILE A 68 17.77 -12.85 -19.42
N VAL A 69 17.84 -11.72 -20.13
CA VAL A 69 18.68 -11.59 -21.33
C VAL A 69 20.16 -11.77 -20.98
N THR A 70 20.64 -11.10 -19.93
CA THR A 70 22.04 -11.18 -19.48
C THR A 70 22.42 -12.61 -19.09
N ILE A 71 21.57 -13.31 -18.33
CA ILE A 71 21.83 -14.70 -17.94
C ILE A 71 21.97 -15.58 -19.18
N ASN A 72 21.09 -15.44 -20.19
CA ASN A 72 21.20 -16.24 -21.43
C ASN A 72 22.54 -15.99 -22.15
N VAL A 73 22.97 -14.74 -22.24
CA VAL A 73 24.27 -14.40 -22.86
C VAL A 73 25.43 -15.00 -22.06
N LEU A 74 25.41 -14.89 -20.73
CA LEU A 74 26.46 -15.47 -19.88
C LEU A 74 26.50 -17.00 -19.96
N VAL A 75 25.34 -17.66 -20.01
CA VAL A 75 25.26 -19.12 -20.17
C VAL A 75 25.83 -19.54 -21.52
N ALA A 76 25.47 -18.85 -22.61
CA ALA A 76 26.03 -19.11 -23.92
C ALA A 76 27.57 -18.91 -23.93
N ALA A 77 28.06 -17.85 -23.30
CA ALA A 77 29.48 -17.57 -23.18
C ALA A 77 30.22 -18.65 -22.37
N LEU A 78 29.62 -19.12 -21.26
CA LEU A 78 30.17 -20.20 -20.45
C LEU A 78 30.23 -21.52 -21.20
N VAL A 79 29.16 -21.87 -21.93
CA VAL A 79 29.14 -23.07 -22.78
C VAL A 79 30.20 -22.98 -23.86
N ALA A 80 30.34 -21.82 -24.53
CA ALA A 80 31.37 -21.62 -25.54
C ALA A 80 32.79 -21.74 -24.95
N ALA A 81 33.05 -21.11 -23.79
CA ALA A 81 34.34 -21.20 -23.11
C ALA A 81 34.70 -22.65 -22.71
N LEU A 82 33.73 -23.43 -22.23
CA LEU A 82 33.94 -24.84 -21.93
C LEU A 82 34.08 -25.69 -23.21
N ALA A 83 33.42 -25.31 -24.29
CA ALA A 83 33.52 -26.01 -25.57
C ALA A 83 34.91 -25.93 -26.21
N GLU A 84 35.72 -24.93 -25.82
CA GLU A 84 37.14 -24.82 -26.22
C GLU A 84 38.06 -25.82 -25.48
N THR A 85 37.53 -26.54 -24.49
CA THR A 85 38.25 -27.62 -23.79
C THR A 85 38.00 -28.99 -24.45
N ASP A 86 38.67 -30.03 -23.95
CA ASP A 86 38.50 -31.41 -24.42
C ASP A 86 37.08 -31.99 -24.25
N LEU A 87 36.18 -31.29 -23.54
CA LEU A 87 34.78 -31.68 -23.36
C LEU A 87 33.97 -31.61 -24.67
N GLY A 88 34.32 -30.67 -25.55
CA GLY A 88 33.56 -30.36 -26.76
C GLY A 88 32.19 -29.70 -26.51
N PRO A 89 31.49 -29.25 -27.58
CA PRO A 89 30.34 -28.36 -27.45
C PRO A 89 29.12 -28.97 -26.75
N ILE A 90 28.82 -30.24 -27.05
CA ILE A 90 27.61 -30.92 -26.55
C ILE A 90 27.72 -31.17 -25.04
N TRP A 91 28.83 -31.75 -24.58
CA TRP A 91 29.02 -32.04 -23.15
C TRP A 91 29.15 -30.78 -22.31
N SER A 92 29.76 -29.72 -22.86
CA SER A 92 29.79 -28.41 -22.23
C SER A 92 28.39 -27.86 -21.97
N ALA A 93 27.50 -27.91 -22.97
CA ALA A 93 26.11 -27.49 -22.83
C ALA A 93 25.35 -28.34 -21.79
N VAL A 94 25.56 -29.66 -21.80
CA VAL A 94 24.93 -30.60 -20.85
C VAL A 94 25.34 -30.29 -19.42
N ILE A 95 26.64 -30.13 -19.16
CA ILE A 95 27.16 -29.86 -17.80
C ILE A 95 26.61 -28.54 -17.27
N VAL A 96 26.69 -27.46 -18.05
CA VAL A 96 26.16 -26.15 -17.65
C VAL A 96 24.66 -26.23 -17.41
N GLY A 97 23.92 -26.91 -18.29
CA GLY A 97 22.48 -27.12 -18.16
C GLY A 97 22.11 -27.85 -16.87
N VAL A 98 22.83 -28.91 -16.51
CA VAL A 98 22.60 -29.65 -15.26
C VAL A 98 22.88 -28.78 -14.04
N VAL A 99 23.98 -28.03 -14.04
CA VAL A 99 24.32 -27.11 -12.93
C VAL A 99 23.22 -26.06 -12.73
N LEU A 100 22.73 -25.46 -13.82
CA LEU A 100 21.64 -24.48 -13.74
C LEU A 100 20.31 -25.11 -13.33
N ALA A 101 20.01 -26.34 -13.76
CA ALA A 101 18.81 -27.05 -13.35
C ALA A 101 18.80 -27.32 -11.83
N VAL A 102 19.95 -27.70 -11.26
CA VAL A 102 20.10 -27.87 -9.80
C VAL A 102 19.90 -26.54 -9.07
N LEU A 103 20.53 -25.46 -9.55
CA LEU A 103 20.34 -24.13 -8.97
C LEU A 103 18.88 -23.70 -9.04
N ALA A 104 18.22 -23.83 -10.19
CA ALA A 104 16.81 -23.50 -10.37
C ALA A 104 15.90 -24.30 -9.42
N TYR A 105 16.17 -25.59 -9.24
CA TYR A 105 15.44 -26.42 -8.29
C TYR A 105 15.57 -25.90 -6.84
N ILE A 106 16.77 -25.53 -6.40
CA ILE A 106 17.01 -24.98 -5.06
C ILE A 106 16.28 -23.64 -4.88
N LEU A 107 16.40 -22.72 -5.84
CA LEU A 107 15.73 -21.42 -5.78
C LEU A 107 14.20 -21.58 -5.76
N LEU A 108 13.65 -22.48 -6.57
CA LEU A 108 12.21 -22.75 -6.60
C LEU A 108 11.73 -23.27 -5.24
N ARG A 109 12.45 -24.22 -4.63
CA ARG A 109 12.08 -24.80 -3.34
C ARG A 109 12.09 -23.74 -2.23
N LYS A 110 13.08 -22.85 -2.23
CA LYS A 110 13.17 -21.73 -1.27
C LYS A 110 12.10 -20.66 -1.52
N GLY A 111 11.89 -20.26 -2.77
CA GLY A 111 10.84 -19.30 -3.13
C GLY A 111 9.45 -19.81 -2.73
N MET A 112 9.17 -21.10 -2.98
CA MET A 112 7.91 -21.71 -2.56
C MET A 112 7.77 -21.83 -1.04
N SER A 113 8.86 -21.97 -0.27
CA SER A 113 8.76 -21.97 1.20
C SER A 113 8.42 -20.60 1.75
N ASP A 114 8.93 -19.55 1.12
CA ASP A 114 8.80 -18.17 1.61
C ASP A 114 7.43 -17.56 1.26
N LEU A 115 6.77 -18.10 0.23
CA LEU A 115 5.42 -17.71 -0.20
C LEU A 115 4.29 -18.49 0.51
N LYS A 116 4.62 -19.38 1.45
CA LYS A 116 3.61 -20.13 2.19
C LYS A 116 2.74 -19.16 3.02
N PRO A 117 1.41 -19.31 3.02
CA PRO A 117 0.52 -18.48 3.83
C PRO A 117 0.96 -18.43 5.30
N GLU A 118 1.45 -19.54 5.85
CA GLU A 118 1.94 -19.62 7.23
C GLU A 118 3.18 -18.75 7.48
N ALA A 119 4.00 -18.50 6.45
CA ALA A 119 5.16 -17.60 6.52
C ALA A 119 4.78 -16.12 6.31
N LEU A 120 3.66 -15.87 5.61
CA LEU A 120 3.15 -14.53 5.32
C LEU A 120 2.15 -14.00 6.36
N MET A 121 1.56 -14.89 7.16
CA MET A 121 0.68 -14.50 8.26
C MET A 121 1.52 -13.96 9.44
N PRO A 122 1.32 -12.70 9.87
CA PRO A 122 2.00 -12.18 11.05
C PRO A 122 1.53 -12.96 12.27
N SER A 123 2.36 -13.89 12.75
CA SER A 123 2.05 -14.80 13.85
C SER A 123 1.55 -14.07 15.10
N ARG A 124 2.07 -12.87 15.36
CA ARG A 124 1.65 -12.01 16.47
C ARG A 124 0.28 -11.34 16.26
N THR A 125 -0.01 -10.86 15.05
CA THR A 125 -1.30 -10.22 14.75
C THR A 125 -2.44 -11.24 14.80
N VAL A 126 -2.20 -12.45 14.31
CA VAL A 126 -3.19 -13.53 14.38
C VAL A 126 -3.46 -13.96 15.82
N GLN A 127 -2.42 -14.07 16.67
CA GLN A 127 -2.60 -14.38 18.09
C GLN A 127 -3.36 -13.29 18.86
N ASN A 128 -3.08 -12.01 18.58
CA ASN A 128 -3.77 -10.90 19.24
C ASN A 128 -5.25 -10.86 18.84
N VAL A 129 -5.56 -11.01 17.55
CA VAL A 129 -6.95 -11.05 17.06
C VAL A 129 -7.70 -12.26 17.64
N GLN A 130 -7.06 -13.42 17.77
CA GLN A 130 -7.68 -14.59 18.41
C GLN A 130 -7.94 -14.36 19.91
N ARG A 131 -6.99 -13.74 20.63
CA ARG A 131 -7.14 -13.44 22.07
C ARG A 131 -8.26 -12.42 22.30
N ASP A 132 -8.35 -11.39 21.45
CA ASP A 132 -9.41 -10.39 21.53
C ASP A 132 -10.78 -11.00 21.21
N ALA A 133 -10.86 -11.86 20.18
CA ALA A 133 -12.08 -12.59 19.83
C ALA A 133 -12.53 -13.55 20.96
N GLN A 134 -11.59 -14.24 21.62
CA GLN A 134 -11.90 -15.10 22.77
C GLN A 134 -12.38 -14.31 23.98
N THR A 135 -11.84 -13.12 24.21
CA THR A 135 -12.26 -12.24 25.31
C THR A 135 -13.69 -11.73 25.10
N ILE A 136 -14.04 -11.35 23.87
CA ILE A 136 -15.40 -10.92 23.52
C ILE A 136 -16.39 -12.09 23.61
N LYS A 137 -15.98 -13.30 23.18
CA LYS A 137 -16.83 -14.49 23.24
C LYS A 137 -17.04 -14.98 24.67
N GLY A 138 -16.02 -14.89 25.52
CA GLY A 138 -16.13 -15.15 26.97
C GLY A 138 -17.08 -14.19 27.67
N ALA A 139 -17.04 -12.90 27.32
CA ALA A 139 -17.94 -11.88 27.86
C ALA A 139 -19.41 -12.05 27.45
N TYR A 140 -19.69 -12.77 26.35
CA TYR A 140 -21.05 -13.05 25.90
C TYR A 140 -21.63 -14.34 26.49
N ASN A 141 -20.77 -15.28 26.90
CA ASN A 141 -21.17 -16.58 27.43
C ASN A 141 -21.36 -16.61 28.95
N ASP A 142 -21.16 -15.46 29.63
CA ASP A 142 -21.29 -15.28 31.09
C ASP A 142 -22.59 -14.53 31.49
N LYS A 143 -23.64 -14.65 30.66
CA LYS A 143 -25.02 -14.20 30.95
C LYS A 143 -25.99 -15.36 30.78
#